data_AF-A0A531MHL5-F1
#
_entry.id   AF-A0A531MHL5-F1
#
_cell.length_a   1.000
_cell.length_b   1.000
_cell.length_c   1.000
_cell.angle_alpha   90.00
_cell.angle_beta   90.00
_cell.angle_gamma   90.00
#
_symmetry.space_group_name_H-M   'P 1'
#
loop_
_entity.id
_entity.type
_entity.pdbx_description
1 polymer ?
#
loop_
_entity_poly.entity_id
_entity_poly.type
_entity_poly.pdbx_seq_one_letter_code
_entity_poly.pdbx_strand_id
1 'polypeptide(L)'
;TVTSVIAPDGGGRWIEYAGGYSDMLAQRGGTRLDDRKARAKADAGDAPTIKAEPAAAKGPAKKLSFKQKFALDSLPKKIEAVTASISRLENNIADPAYYERDPASFQKTIAALDKERATLAALEEEWLELEMLREEMEG
;
A
#
# COMPACT_ATOMS: atom_id res chain seq x y z
N THR A 1 -12.19 11.20 5.81
CA THR A 1 -11.39 12.19 5.07
C THR A 1 -10.52 12.93 6.07
N VAL A 2 -9.22 13.02 5.80
CA VAL A 2 -8.26 13.76 6.64
C VAL A 2 -7.92 15.03 5.86
N THR A 3 -8.01 16.19 6.50
CA THR A 3 -7.83 17.50 5.83
C THR A 3 -6.38 17.96 5.85
N SER A 4 -5.61 17.58 6.86
CA SER A 4 -4.18 17.84 6.94
C SER A 4 -3.45 16.84 7.83
N VAL A 5 -2.16 16.64 7.55
CA VAL A 5 -1.24 15.79 8.34
C VAL A 5 -0.04 16.62 8.76
N ILE A 6 0.28 16.61 10.06
CA ILE A 6 1.44 17.29 10.62
C ILE A 6 2.58 16.28 10.79
N ALA A 7 3.75 16.58 10.23
CA ALA A 7 4.91 15.69 10.29
C ALA A 7 6.20 16.43 10.67
N PRO A 8 7.08 15.81 11.47
CA PRO A 8 8.36 16.42 11.82
C PRO A 8 9.33 16.36 10.63
N ASP A 9 9.96 17.48 10.29
CA ASP A 9 10.92 17.57 9.18
C ASP A 9 12.37 17.25 9.56
N GLY A 10 12.62 17.07 10.86
CA GLY A 10 13.97 16.99 11.42
C GLY A 10 14.46 18.36 11.89
N GLY A 11 15.34 18.37 12.90
CA GLY A 11 15.83 19.61 13.52
C GLY A 11 14.78 20.36 14.38
N GLY A 12 13.77 19.67 14.91
CA GLY A 12 12.75 20.26 15.80
C GLY A 12 11.66 21.08 15.12
N ARG A 13 11.59 21.07 13.78
CA ARG A 13 10.57 21.77 12.99
C ARG A 13 9.43 20.82 12.58
N TRP A 14 8.22 21.35 12.62
CA TRP A 14 6.98 20.66 12.26
C TRP A 14 6.38 21.32 11.02
N ILE A 15 5.98 20.52 10.04
CA ILE A 15 5.40 20.99 8.78
C ILE A 15 4.00 20.39 8.64
N GLU A 16 3.04 21.24 8.27
CA GLU A 16 1.68 20.83 7.96
C GLU A 16 1.56 20.57 6.45
N TYR A 17 1.02 19.41 6.12
CA TYR A 17 0.76 18.97 4.75
C TYR A 17 -0.76 18.94 4.53
N ALA A 18 -1.23 19.62 3.48
CA ALA A 18 -2.63 19.54 3.07
C ALA A 18 -2.90 18.17 2.44
N GLY A 19 -3.96 17.49 2.90
CA GLY A 19 -4.30 16.13 2.46
C GLY A 19 -3.93 15.04 3.47
N GLY A 20 -3.95 13.79 3.01
CA GLY A 20 -3.69 12.60 3.82
C GLY A 20 -2.21 12.24 3.93
N TYR A 21 -1.93 11.09 4.54
CA TYR A 21 -0.56 10.59 4.73
C TYR A 21 0.15 10.32 3.39
N SER A 22 -0.57 9.82 2.39
CA SER A 22 -0.05 9.59 1.03
C SER A 22 0.35 10.90 0.34
N ASP A 23 -0.44 11.97 0.51
CA ASP A 23 -0.12 13.29 -0.01
C ASP A 23 1.14 13.87 0.66
N MET A 24 1.30 13.65 1.97
CA MET A 24 2.51 14.04 2.70
C MET A 24 3.76 13.29 2.19
N LEU A 25 3.64 11.99 1.92
CA LEU A 25 4.72 11.17 1.36
C LEU A 25 5.14 11.65 -0.04
N ALA A 26 4.18 11.95 -0.91
CA ALA A 26 4.44 12.47 -2.25
C ALA A 26 5.17 13.82 -2.21
N GLN A 27 4.68 14.75 -1.37
CA GLN A 27 5.30 16.07 -1.20
C GLN A 27 6.72 16.01 -0.59
N ARG A 28 7.05 14.94 0.12
CA ARG A 28 8.37 14.73 0.73
C ARG A 28 9.30 13.81 -0.06
N GLY A 29 8.95 13.49 -1.32
CA GLY A 29 9.78 12.66 -2.20
C GLY A 29 9.78 11.17 -1.84
N GLY A 30 8.67 10.64 -1.32
CA GLY A 30 8.43 9.19 -1.15
C GLY A 30 9.21 8.53 0.00
N THR A 31 9.97 9.27 0.78
CA THR A 31 10.78 8.70 1.88
C THR A 31 9.94 8.60 3.15
N ARG A 32 9.78 7.38 3.72
CA ARG A 32 9.02 7.16 4.97
C ARG A 32 9.70 7.88 6.14
N LEU A 33 8.91 8.25 7.16
CA LEU A 33 9.42 8.96 8.35
C LEU A 33 10.56 8.21 9.06
N ASP A 34 10.48 6.88 9.07
CA ASP A 34 11.44 6.01 9.73
C ASP A 34 12.79 5.92 8.99
N ASP A 35 12.78 6.02 7.67
CA ASP A 35 13.99 5.94 6.83
C ASP A 35 14.92 7.15 7.03
N ARG A 36 14.39 8.29 7.50
CA ARG A 36 15.20 9.47 7.85
C ARG A 36 16.00 9.29 9.14
N LYS A 37 15.54 8.46 10.08
CA LYS A 37 16.28 8.19 11.33
C LYS A 37 17.60 7.46 11.07
N ALA A 38 17.67 6.67 10.00
CA ALA A 38 18.90 5.99 9.59
C ALA A 38 19.92 6.94 8.93
N ARG A 39 19.44 7.99 8.26
CA ARG A 39 20.31 8.96 7.55
C ARG A 39 20.82 10.10 8.45
N ALA A 40 20.15 10.36 9.58
CA ALA A 40 20.52 11.41 10.54
C ALA A 40 21.79 11.09 11.38
N LYS A 41 22.43 9.93 11.21
CA LYS A 41 23.68 9.57 11.91
C LYS A 41 24.95 9.79 11.09
N ALA A 42 24.85 10.23 9.82
CA ALA A 42 26.01 10.27 8.92
C ALA A 42 26.50 11.67 8.52
N ASP A 43 25.82 12.75 8.87
CA ASP A 43 26.18 14.07 8.34
C ASP A 43 26.06 15.16 9.42
N ALA A 44 27.15 15.36 10.16
CA ALA A 44 27.38 16.54 10.98
C ALA A 44 28.66 17.21 10.45
N GLY A 45 28.50 18.10 9.48
CA GLY A 45 29.61 18.83 8.89
C GLY A 45 29.18 19.87 7.87
N ASP A 46 28.96 21.09 8.36
CA ASP A 46 29.06 22.37 7.66
C ASP A 46 28.03 22.76 6.57
N ALA A 47 27.42 23.91 6.82
CA ALA A 47 26.82 24.82 5.84
C ALA A 47 27.77 26.04 5.69
N PRO A 48 27.65 26.95 4.70
CA PRO A 48 26.53 27.14 3.78
C PRO A 48 26.93 27.44 2.31
N THR A 49 25.96 27.50 1.39
CA THR A 49 25.70 28.66 0.50
C THR A 49 24.69 28.31 -0.60
N ILE A 50 23.88 29.30 -0.92
CA ILE A 50 22.82 29.29 -1.92
C ILE A 50 23.42 29.07 -3.32
N LYS A 51 22.93 28.04 -4.00
CA LYS A 51 22.83 28.00 -5.46
C LYS A 51 21.47 27.43 -5.84
N ALA A 52 20.61 28.31 -6.37
CA ALA A 52 19.56 27.88 -7.24
C ALA A 52 20.22 27.35 -8.51
N GLU A 53 20.12 26.04 -8.75
CA GLU A 53 20.44 25.44 -10.04
C GLU A 53 19.33 24.42 -10.38
N PRO A 54 18.86 24.38 -11.64
CA PRO A 54 17.62 23.70 -11.99
C PRO A 54 17.94 22.25 -12.34
N ALA A 55 17.59 21.30 -11.48
CA ALA A 55 17.51 19.89 -11.88
C ALA A 55 16.88 19.02 -10.80
N ALA A 56 15.66 18.56 -11.06
CA ALA A 56 15.54 17.12 -11.20
C ALA A 56 15.18 16.88 -12.65
N ALA A 57 16.19 16.62 -13.48
CA ALA A 57 15.98 15.90 -14.72
C ALA A 57 15.06 14.72 -14.37
N LYS A 58 13.91 14.65 -15.03
CA LYS A 58 13.07 13.45 -15.03
C LYS A 58 14.01 12.32 -15.44
N GLY A 59 14.53 11.59 -14.46
CA GLY A 59 15.32 10.39 -14.70
C GLY A 59 14.51 9.47 -15.61
N PRO A 60 15.15 8.59 -16.39
CA PRO A 60 14.45 7.78 -17.38
C PRO A 60 13.23 7.15 -16.70
N ALA A 61 12.04 7.47 -17.23
CA ALA A 61 10.76 7.03 -16.69
C ALA A 61 10.92 5.59 -16.23
N LYS A 62 10.83 5.37 -14.90
CA LYS A 62 10.92 4.01 -14.37
C LYS A 62 9.82 3.25 -15.11
N LYS A 63 10.20 2.31 -15.97
CA LYS A 63 9.20 1.46 -16.61
C LYS A 63 8.81 0.44 -15.56
N LEU A 64 7.52 0.08 -15.49
CA LEU A 64 7.10 -1.08 -14.70
C LEU A 64 8.01 -2.26 -15.06
N SER A 65 8.54 -2.92 -14.04
CA SER A 65 9.34 -4.14 -14.25
C SER A 65 8.46 -5.22 -14.87
N PHE A 66 9.08 -6.18 -15.57
CA PHE A 66 8.36 -7.32 -16.15
C PHE A 66 7.49 -8.06 -15.10
N LYS A 67 8.00 -8.17 -13.87
CA LYS A 67 7.27 -8.78 -12.74
C LYS A 67 6.02 -7.99 -12.37
N GLN A 68 6.10 -6.66 -12.33
CA GLN A 68 4.97 -5.79 -11.99
C GLN A 68 3.89 -5.79 -13.08
N LYS A 69 4.28 -5.78 -14.36
CA LYS A 69 3.33 -5.91 -15.46
C LYS A 69 2.58 -7.25 -15.42
N PHE A 70 3.33 -8.33 -15.22
CA PHE A 70 2.73 -9.65 -15.05
C PHE A 70 1.84 -9.74 -13.80
N ALA A 71 2.19 -9.07 -12.71
CA ALA A 71 1.35 -8.96 -11.53
C ALA A 71 0.02 -8.26 -11.87
N LEU A 72 0.05 -7.08 -12.52
CA LEU A 72 -1.16 -6.38 -12.98
C LEU A 72 -2.06 -7.23 -13.87
N ASP A 73 -1.49 -8.04 -14.77
CA ASP A 73 -2.27 -8.91 -15.65
C ASP A 73 -2.87 -10.13 -14.92
N SER A 74 -2.22 -10.58 -13.82
CA SER A 74 -2.60 -11.80 -13.10
C SER A 74 -3.44 -11.56 -11.85
N LEU A 75 -3.29 -10.40 -11.21
CA LEU A 75 -4.01 -10.00 -9.99
C LEU A 75 -5.54 -10.02 -10.17
N PRO A 76 -6.13 -9.48 -11.25
CA PRO A 76 -7.58 -9.54 -11.46
C PRO A 76 -8.12 -10.97 -11.43
N LYS A 77 -7.43 -11.92 -12.08
CA LYS A 77 -7.83 -13.34 -12.10
C LYS A 77 -7.71 -13.99 -10.72
N LYS A 78 -6.70 -13.60 -9.94
CA LYS A 78 -6.55 -14.09 -8.55
C LYS A 78 -7.65 -13.54 -7.66
N ILE A 79 -7.97 -12.26 -7.79
CA ILE A 79 -9.05 -11.58 -7.08
C ILE A 79 -10.38 -12.28 -7.38
N GLU A 80 -10.71 -12.52 -8.66
CA GLU A 80 -11.91 -13.26 -9.05
C GLU A 80 -11.99 -14.66 -8.42
N ALA A 81 -10.86 -15.40 -8.41
CA ALA A 81 -10.81 -16.73 -7.82
C ALA A 81 -11.01 -16.71 -6.30
N VAL A 82 -10.39 -15.77 -5.59
CA VAL A 82 -10.55 -15.61 -4.14
C VAL A 82 -11.97 -15.17 -3.80
N THR A 83 -12.54 -14.23 -4.55
CA THR A 83 -13.94 -13.80 -4.38
C THR A 83 -14.91 -14.96 -4.57
N ALA A 84 -14.68 -15.81 -5.59
CA ALA A 84 -15.48 -17.02 -5.78
C ALA A 84 -15.31 -18.04 -4.63
N SER A 85 -14.11 -18.15 -4.04
CA SER A 85 -13.85 -18.96 -2.85
C SER A 85 -14.65 -18.44 -1.65
N ILE A 86 -14.60 -17.13 -1.40
CA ILE A 86 -15.35 -16.44 -0.34
C ILE A 86 -16.85 -16.71 -0.48
N SER A 87 -17.43 -16.51 -1.66
CA SER A 87 -18.85 -16.75 -1.88
C SER A 87 -19.25 -18.22 -1.62
N ARG A 88 -18.39 -19.19 -1.95
CA ARG A 88 -18.66 -20.60 -1.63
C ARG A 88 -18.63 -20.87 -0.12
N LEU A 89 -17.65 -20.30 0.58
CA LEU A 89 -17.55 -20.44 2.03
C LEU A 89 -18.74 -19.78 2.74
N GLU A 90 -19.16 -18.60 2.29
CA GLU A 90 -20.35 -17.89 2.77
C GLU A 90 -21.62 -18.71 2.56
N ASN A 91 -21.80 -19.31 1.39
CA ASN A 91 -22.93 -20.19 1.11
C ASN A 91 -22.96 -21.43 2.02
N ASN A 92 -21.78 -21.98 2.37
CA ASN A 92 -21.70 -23.14 3.27
C ASN A 92 -22.14 -22.77 4.69
N ILE A 93 -21.75 -21.60 5.19
CA ILE A 93 -22.12 -21.14 6.55
C ILE A 93 -23.53 -20.55 6.62
N ALA A 94 -24.16 -20.26 5.48
CA ALA A 94 -25.54 -19.79 5.42
C ALA A 94 -26.57 -20.85 5.80
N ASP A 95 -26.19 -22.14 5.81
CA ASP A 95 -27.03 -23.24 6.31
C ASP A 95 -27.11 -23.21 7.85
N PRO A 96 -28.29 -22.89 8.45
CA PRO A 96 -28.45 -22.83 9.90
C PRO A 96 -28.18 -24.17 10.60
N ALA A 97 -28.41 -25.29 9.90
CA ALA A 97 -28.18 -26.63 10.45
C ALA A 97 -26.70 -27.04 10.40
N TYR A 98 -25.83 -26.29 9.72
CA TYR A 98 -24.42 -26.65 9.58
C TYR A 98 -23.68 -26.63 10.92
N TYR A 99 -23.93 -25.60 11.74
CA TYR A 99 -23.33 -25.51 13.08
C TYR A 99 -23.82 -26.64 13.99
N GLU A 100 -25.11 -26.97 13.96
CA GLU A 100 -25.67 -28.06 14.79
C GLU A 100 -25.12 -29.42 14.39
N ARG A 101 -24.89 -29.64 13.09
CA ARG A 101 -24.35 -30.90 12.56
C ARG A 101 -22.87 -31.07 12.88
N ASP A 102 -22.07 -30.03 12.70
CA ASP A 102 -20.61 -30.09 12.90
C ASP A 102 -20.02 -28.73 13.30
N PRO A 103 -20.01 -28.41 14.60
CA PRO A 103 -19.42 -27.17 15.10
C PRO A 103 -17.93 -27.03 14.78
N ALA A 104 -17.18 -28.13 14.77
CA ALA A 104 -15.73 -28.09 14.54
C ALA A 104 -15.41 -27.72 13.08
N SER A 105 -16.13 -28.30 12.12
CA SER A 105 -15.99 -27.92 10.72
C SER A 105 -16.55 -26.52 10.43
N PHE A 106 -17.63 -26.10 11.10
CA PHE A 106 -18.12 -24.72 11.00
C PHE A 106 -17.04 -23.70 11.40
N GLN A 107 -16.40 -23.89 12.55
CA GLN A 107 -15.32 -23.01 13.00
C GLN A 107 -14.13 -22.99 12.03
N LYS A 108 -13.76 -24.14 11.44
CA LYS A 108 -12.73 -24.19 10.39
C LYS A 108 -13.13 -23.41 9.14
N THR A 109 -14.39 -23.49 8.73
CA THR A 109 -14.92 -22.76 7.57
C THR A 109 -14.93 -21.25 7.81
N ILE A 110 -15.28 -20.80 9.02
CA ILE A 110 -15.18 -19.38 9.41
C ILE A 110 -13.73 -18.90 9.39
N ALA A 111 -12.80 -19.66 9.98
CA ALA A 111 -11.38 -19.29 9.95
C ALA A 111 -10.81 -19.25 8.52
N ALA A 112 -11.26 -20.16 7.65
CA ALA A 112 -10.90 -20.14 6.23
C ALA A 112 -11.47 -18.90 5.51
N LEU A 113 -12.73 -18.54 5.79
CA LEU A 113 -13.39 -17.36 5.24
C LEU A 113 -12.65 -16.07 5.62
N ASP A 114 -12.27 -15.92 6.90
CA ASP A 114 -11.53 -14.75 7.37
C ASP A 114 -10.15 -14.66 6.69
N LYS A 115 -9.47 -15.79 6.51
CA LYS A 115 -8.20 -15.84 5.77
C LYS A 115 -8.35 -15.44 4.31
N GLU A 116 -9.39 -15.93 3.63
CA GLU A 116 -9.65 -15.59 2.22
C GLU A 116 -10.01 -14.11 2.08
N ARG A 117 -10.79 -13.54 3.00
CA ARG A 117 -11.09 -12.09 3.04
C ARG A 117 -9.84 -11.25 3.24
N ALA A 118 -8.94 -11.65 4.15
CA ALA A 118 -7.66 -10.98 4.33
C ALA A 118 -6.77 -11.09 3.08
N THR A 119 -6.82 -12.24 2.39
CA THR A 119 -6.10 -12.45 1.13
C THR A 119 -6.64 -11.57 0.01
N LEU A 120 -7.98 -11.45 -0.10
CA LEU A 120 -8.63 -10.57 -1.06
C LEU A 120 -8.16 -9.12 -0.87
N ALA A 121 -8.24 -8.62 0.36
CA ALA A 121 -7.83 -7.25 0.68
C ALA A 121 -6.36 -6.99 0.32
N ALA A 122 -5.46 -7.94 0.61
CA ALA A 122 -4.05 -7.81 0.25
C ALA A 122 -3.80 -7.80 -1.27
N LEU A 123 -4.55 -8.61 -2.03
CA LEU A 123 -4.46 -8.63 -3.50
C LEU A 123 -5.00 -7.33 -4.12
N GLU A 124 -6.09 -6.80 -3.57
CA GLU A 124 -6.67 -5.52 -3.98
C GLU A 124 -5.72 -4.35 -3.68
N GLU A 125 -5.08 -4.35 -2.50
CA GLU A 125 -4.07 -3.36 -2.14
C GLU A 125 -2.85 -3.44 -3.08
N GLU A 126 -2.32 -4.65 -3.35
CA GLU A 126 -1.22 -4.84 -4.31
C GLU A 126 -1.60 -4.32 -5.71
N TRP A 127 -2.84 -4.57 -6.16
CA TRP A 127 -3.31 -4.08 -7.45
C TRP A 127 -3.36 -2.55 -7.50
N LEU A 128 -3.91 -1.91 -6.46
CA LEU A 128 -3.97 -0.46 -6.35
C LEU A 128 -2.58 0.18 -6.31
N GLU A 129 -1.64 -0.37 -5.54
CA GLU A 129 -0.26 0.12 -5.50
C GLU A 129 0.42 0.07 -6.87
N LEU A 130 0.17 -1.01 -7.63
CA LEU A 130 0.73 -1.16 -8.97
C LEU A 130 0.09 -0.23 -10.00
N GLU A 131 -1.23 0.01 -9.92
CA GLU A 131 -1.91 0.98 -10.78
C GLU A 131 -1.49 2.42 -10.46
N MET A 132 -1.32 2.78 -9.18
CA MET A 132 -0.76 4.09 -8.80
C MET A 132 0.64 4.27 -9.36
N LEU A 133 1.52 3.27 -9.21
CA LEU A 133 2.86 3.32 -9.77
C LEU A 133 2.82 3.47 -11.29
N ARG A 134 1.88 2.81 -11.96
CA ARG A 134 1.68 2.93 -13.41
C ARG A 134 1.26 4.34 -13.80
N GLU A 135 0.28 4.92 -13.12
CA GLU A 135 -0.24 6.27 -13.38
C GLU A 135 0.84 7.34 -13.17
N GLU A 136 1.61 7.26 -12.07
CA GLU A 136 2.74 8.15 -11.79
C GLU A 136 3.82 8.15 -12.89
N MET A 137 3.90 7.05 -13.65
CA MET A 137 4.90 6.88 -14.71
C MET A 137 4.35 7.20 -16.11
N GLU A 138 3.03 7.24 -16.27
CA GLU A 138 2.33 7.67 -17.49
C GLU A 138 2.06 9.19 -17.51
N GLY A 139 2.06 9.86 -16.34
CA GLY A 139 1.98 11.33 -16.18
C GLY A 139 3.32 12.08 -16.23
#